data_AF-A0A6M6E2F6-F1
#
_entry.id   AF-A0A6M6E2F6-F1
#
_cell.length_a   1.000
_cell.length_b   1.000
_cell.length_c   1.000
_cell.angle_alpha   90.00
_cell.angle_beta   90.00
_cell.angle_gamma   90.00
#
_symmetry.space_group_name_H-M   'P 1'
#
loop_
_entity.id
_entity.type
_entity.pdbx_description
1 polymer ?
#
loop_
_entity_poly.entity_id
_entity_poly.type
_entity_poly.pdbx_seq_one_letter_code
_entity_poly.pdbx_strand_id
1 'polypeptide(L)'
;MTYLKVLKVFYVLLAVVGAILAIVSYFQHSLYLKSFGLVLLGSSLVFNSYTTHLEWKGRGPFLYMAIGLIVIAIAIGGFTNAW
;
A
#
# COMPACT_ATOMS: atom_id res chain seq x y z
N MET A 1 -13.95 16.19 10.48
CA MET A 1 -12.58 16.00 11.03
C MET A 1 -12.31 14.55 11.48
N THR A 2 -13.27 13.86 12.10
CA THR A 2 -13.12 12.48 12.62
C THR A 2 -12.72 11.45 11.55
N TYR A 3 -13.33 11.50 10.37
CA TYR A 3 -13.05 10.58 9.26
C TYR A 3 -11.61 10.63 8.75
N LEU A 4 -10.98 11.82 8.71
CA LEU A 4 -9.58 11.97 8.31
C LEU A 4 -8.63 11.33 9.34
N LYS A 5 -8.93 11.44 10.64
CA LYS A 5 -8.12 10.79 11.68
C LYS A 5 -8.19 9.26 11.59
N VAL A 6 -9.38 8.73 11.33
CA VAL A 6 -9.57 7.28 11.14
C VAL A 6 -8.82 6.79 9.90
N LEU A 7 -8.91 7.53 8.79
CA LEU A 7 -8.19 7.21 7.56
C LEU A 7 -6.67 7.26 7.77
N LYS A 8 -6.19 8.21 8.60
CA LYS A 8 -4.78 8.30 9.02
C LYS A 8 -4.30 7.06 9.75
N VAL A 9 -5.03 6.62 10.76
CA VAL A 9 -4.69 5.39 11.50
C VAL A 9 -4.74 4.17 10.58
N PHE A 10 -5.75 4.11 9.70
CA PHE A 10 -5.95 2.99 8.78
C PHE A 10 -4.77 2.82 7.81
N TYR A 11 -4.35 3.88 7.09
CA TYR A 11 -3.23 3.74 6.16
C TYR A 11 -1.92 3.44 6.88
N VAL A 12 -1.73 3.92 8.11
CA VAL A 12 -0.53 3.59 8.92
C VAL A 12 -0.51 2.10 9.28
N LEU A 13 -1.65 1.55 9.70
CA LEU A 13 -1.75 0.11 10.01
C LEU A 13 -1.46 -0.74 8.76
N LEU A 14 -2.00 -0.36 7.60
CA LEU A 14 -1.69 -1.01 6.32
C LEU A 14 -0.19 -0.99 6.01
N ALA A 15 0.49 0.14 6.24
CA ALA A 15 1.94 0.25 6.01
C ALA A 15 2.73 -0.67 6.94
N VAL A 16 2.41 -0.66 8.24
CA VAL A 16 3.10 -1.46 9.24
C VAL A 16 2.92 -2.95 8.97
N VAL A 17 1.67 -3.39 8.77
CA VAL A 17 1.37 -4.80 8.50
C VAL A 17 1.98 -5.24 7.17
N GLY A 18 1.88 -4.42 6.12
CA GLY A 18 2.49 -4.69 4.82
C GLY A 18 4.01 -4.81 4.89
N ALA A 19 4.69 -3.95 5.66
CA ALA A 19 6.14 -4.02 5.87
C ALA A 19 6.54 -5.29 6.62
N ILE A 20 5.82 -5.64 7.68
CA ILE A 20 6.08 -6.89 8.43
C ILE A 20 5.93 -8.10 7.51
N LEU A 21 4.86 -8.16 6.71
CA LEU A 21 4.63 -9.27 5.76
C LEU A 21 5.71 -9.34 4.68
N ALA A 22 6.15 -8.20 4.15
CA ALA A 22 7.25 -8.16 3.19
C ALA A 22 8.55 -8.69 3.79
N ILE A 23 8.87 -8.35 5.04
CA ILE A 23 10.04 -8.85 5.76
C ILE A 23 9.90 -10.36 6.04
N VAL A 24 8.77 -10.80 6.58
CA VAL A 24 8.52 -12.23 6.88
C VAL A 24 8.58 -13.07 5.61
N SER A 25 8.10 -12.53 4.48
CA SER A 25 8.17 -13.22 3.18
C SER A 25 9.60 -13.53 2.75
N TYR A 26 10.58 -12.72 3.15
CA TYR A 26 11.99 -12.94 2.86
C TYR A 26 12.51 -14.19 3.60
N PHE A 27 12.14 -14.36 4.86
CA PHE A 27 12.53 -15.52 5.66
C PHE A 27 11.81 -16.81 5.26
N GLN A 28 10.54 -16.70 4.86
CA GLN A 28 9.72 -17.86 4.46
C GLN A 28 9.82 -18.18 2.97
N HIS A 29 10.60 -17.41 2.20
CA HIS A 29 10.71 -17.52 0.74
C HIS A 29 9.35 -17.60 0.01
N SER A 30 8.30 -17.03 0.59
CA SER A 30 6.94 -17.17 0.11
C SER A 30 6.56 -16.02 -0.79
N LEU A 31 6.34 -16.32 -2.08
CA LEU A 31 5.93 -15.34 -3.08
C LEU A 31 4.54 -14.74 -2.75
N TYR A 32 3.67 -15.54 -2.13
CA TYR A 32 2.33 -15.13 -1.69
C TYR A 32 2.42 -14.01 -0.64
N LEU A 33 3.23 -14.22 0.42
CA LEU A 33 3.42 -13.25 1.50
C LEU A 33 4.08 -11.97 1.00
N LYS A 34 5.03 -12.09 0.07
CA LYS A 34 5.70 -10.95 -0.56
C LYS A 34 4.71 -10.10 -1.33
N SER A 35 3.91 -10.73 -2.18
CA SER A 35 2.93 -10.06 -3.02
C SER A 35 1.80 -9.45 -2.19
N PHE A 36 1.31 -10.16 -1.17
CA PHE A 36 0.31 -9.64 -0.23
C PHE A 36 0.83 -8.43 0.56
N GLY A 37 2.07 -8.49 1.05
CA GLY A 37 2.73 -7.35 1.71
C GLY A 37 2.84 -6.13 0.80
N LEU A 38 3.20 -6.32 -0.47
CA LEU A 38 3.26 -5.25 -1.46
C LEU A 38 1.90 -4.64 -1.78
N VAL A 39 0.82 -5.44 -1.86
CA VAL A 39 -0.55 -4.92 -2.02
C VAL A 39 -0.94 -4.03 -0.85
N LEU A 40 -0.64 -4.44 0.39
CA LEU A 40 -0.95 -3.64 1.58
C LEU A 40 -0.13 -2.33 1.62
N LEU A 41 1.15 -2.38 1.25
CA LEU A 41 2.01 -1.20 1.15
C LEU A 41 1.52 -0.23 0.06
N GLY A 42 1.20 -0.75 -1.14
CA GLY A 42 0.65 0.06 -2.24
C GLY A 42 -0.70 0.67 -1.86
N SER A 43 -1.56 -0.10 -1.18
CA SER A 43 -2.86 0.40 -0.69
C SER A 43 -2.68 1.50 0.36
N SER A 44 -1.74 1.34 1.30
CA SER A 44 -1.37 2.39 2.26
C SER A 44 -0.97 3.68 1.55
N LEU A 45 -0.12 3.58 0.51
CA LEU A 45 0.34 4.73 -0.26
C LEU A 45 -0.82 5.44 -0.98
N VAL A 46 -1.76 4.68 -1.56
CA VAL A 46 -2.98 5.23 -2.19
C VAL A 46 -3.84 5.98 -1.17
N PHE A 47 -4.12 5.39 -0.01
CA PHE A 47 -4.94 6.04 1.02
C PHE A 47 -4.25 7.24 1.67
N ASN A 48 -2.93 7.18 1.87
CA ASN A 48 -2.13 8.30 2.35
C ASN A 48 -2.21 9.47 1.36
N SER A 49 -1.95 9.20 0.08
CA SER A 49 -2.01 10.18 -1.01
C SER A 49 -3.40 10.82 -1.14
N TYR A 50 -4.45 10.01 -1.04
CA TYR A 50 -5.82 10.51 -1.05
C TYR A 50 -6.11 11.44 0.15
N THR A 51 -5.63 11.06 1.35
CA THR A 51 -5.74 11.90 2.54
C THR A 51 -5.01 13.23 2.36
N THR A 52 -3.79 13.21 1.83
CA THR A 52 -3.00 14.42 1.54
C THR A 52 -3.65 15.28 0.46
N HIS A 53 -4.29 14.68 -0.54
CA HIS A 53 -5.06 15.43 -1.54
C HIS A 53 -6.24 16.18 -0.90
N LEU A 54 -6.98 15.53 0.00
CA LEU A 54 -8.07 16.17 0.74
C LEU A 54 -7.57 17.31 1.64
N GLU A 55 -6.38 17.19 2.23
CA GLU A 55 -5.80 18.21 3.10
C GLU A 55 -5.21 19.39 2.32
N TRP A 56 -4.48 19.15 1.23
CA TRP A 56 -3.70 20.20 0.53
C TRP A 56 -4.34 20.67 -0.78
N LYS A 57 -5.36 19.97 -1.31
CA LYS A 57 -6.01 20.22 -2.62
C LYS A 57 -5.05 20.36 -3.81
N GLY A 58 -3.79 19.91 -3.66
CA GLY A 58 -2.75 19.97 -4.66
C GLY A 58 -2.74 18.76 -5.60
N ARG A 59 -1.99 18.87 -6.71
CA ARG A 59 -1.81 17.78 -7.68
C ARG A 59 -0.72 16.76 -7.32
N GLY A 60 0.24 17.14 -6.46
CA GLY A 60 1.35 16.27 -6.04
C GLY A 60 0.94 14.89 -5.49
N PRO A 61 -0.13 14.76 -4.69
CA PRO A 61 -0.55 13.47 -4.16
C PRO A 61 -1.01 12.47 -5.23
N PHE A 62 -1.44 12.91 -6.42
CA PHE A 62 -1.81 12.00 -7.50
C PHE A 62 -0.63 11.18 -8.02
N LEU A 63 0.60 11.70 -7.97
CA LEU A 63 1.79 10.96 -8.37
C LEU A 63 2.04 9.77 -7.42
N TYR A 64 1.94 10.01 -6.12
CA TYR A 64 2.10 8.96 -5.10
C TYR A 64 0.96 7.94 -5.15
N MET A 65 -0.25 8.37 -5.47
CA MET A 65 -1.38 7.47 -5.71
C MET A 65 -1.12 6.56 -6.93
N ALA A 66 -0.59 7.11 -8.03
CA ALA A 66 -0.23 6.32 -9.21
C ALA A 66 0.88 5.30 -8.91
N ILE A 67 1.90 5.69 -8.15
CA ILE A 67 2.95 4.76 -7.69
C ILE A 67 2.34 3.61 -6.89
N GLY A 68 1.42 3.92 -5.96
CA GLY A 68 0.76 2.91 -5.14
C GLY A 68 -0.04 1.91 -5.98
N LEU A 69 -0.74 2.40 -7.01
CA LEU A 69 -1.48 1.55 -7.96
C LEU A 69 -0.56 0.67 -8.81
N ILE A 70 0.59 1.19 -9.26
CA ILE A 70 1.59 0.41 -10.01
C ILE A 70 2.13 -0.72 -9.13
N VAL A 71 2.46 -0.43 -7.87
CA VAL A 71 2.94 -1.45 -6.91
C VAL A 71 1.90 -2.54 -6.71
N ILE A 72 0.62 -2.18 -6.57
CA ILE A 72 -0.49 -3.16 -6.47
C ILE A 72 -0.58 -4.01 -7.75
N ALA A 73 -0.53 -3.39 -8.93
CA ALA A 73 -0.63 -4.10 -10.21
C ALA A 73 0.52 -5.11 -10.39
N ILE A 74 1.75 -4.71 -10.06
CA ILE A 74 2.92 -5.61 -10.07
C ILE A 74 2.75 -6.75 -9.07
N ALA A 75 2.27 -6.45 -7.87
CA ALA A 75 2.02 -7.47 -6.86
C ALA A 75 0.98 -8.50 -7.30
N ILE A 76 -0.12 -8.06 -7.93
CA ILE A 76 -1.14 -8.95 -8.53
C ILE A 76 -0.59 -9.74 -9.72
N GLY A 77 0.23 -9.11 -10.57
CA GLY A 77 0.98 -9.80 -11.63
C GLY A 77 1.91 -10.88 -11.07
N GLY A 78 2.50 -10.65 -9.90
CA GLY A 78 3.30 -11.64 -9.17
C GLY A 78 2.47 -12.85 -8.71
N PHE A 79 1.22 -12.65 -8.30
CA PHE A 79 0.31 -13.76 -7.93
C PHE A 79 -0.05 -14.64 -9.13
N THR A 80 -0.30 -14.05 -10.29
CA THR A 80 -0.73 -14.77 -11.50
C THR A 80 0.39 -15.61 -12.13
N ASN A 81 1.66 -15.25 -11.91
CA ASN A 81 2.82 -16.03 -12.35
C ASN A 81 3.31 -17.06 -11.30
N ALA A 82 2.69 -17.11 -10.12
CA ALA A 82 3.07 -18.01 -9.03
C ALA A 82 2.33 -19.36 -9.04
N TRP A 83 1.47 -19.59 -10.03
CA TRP A 83 0.67 -20.80 -10.24
C TRP A 83 1.14 -21.57 -11.47
#